data_AF-A0A2M7LKV4-F1
#
_entry.id   AF-A0A2M7LKV4-F1
#
_cell.length_a   1.000
_cell.length_b   1.000
_cell.length_c   1.000
_cell.angle_alpha   90.00
_cell.angle_beta   90.00
_cell.angle_gamma   90.00
#
_symmetry.space_group_name_H-M   'P 1'
#
loop_
_entity.id
_entity.type
_entity.pdbx_description
1 polymer ?
#
loop_
_entity_poly.entity_id
_entity_poly.type
_entity_poly.pdbx_seq_one_letter_code
_entity_poly.pdbx_strand_id
1 'polypeptide(L)'
;MEQAKNEWVLFVDADEEVGEELKSELLKSNLPLSSYSIPRRDYFWNRELKHGETLKARTQGIVRFMKKNSGVWRREVHEEYTPVEAAGKLTGFINHYSHESLSSFIEDINRYSSLRAIELEKKGKRVSIFELMFYPFGKFMYTYFLLGGFLDGPAGFAYSFVMSFHSFLVRAKLLTKSYV
;
A
#
# COMPACT_ATOMS: atom_id res chain seq x y z
N MET A 1 16.06 -7.86 9.34
CA MET A 1 17.23 -7.02 8.98
C MET A 1 18.57 -7.58 9.47
N GLU A 2 18.61 -8.35 10.55
CA GLU A 2 19.85 -8.90 11.13
C GLU A 2 20.69 -9.75 10.16
N GLN A 3 20.03 -10.47 9.24
CA GLN A 3 20.71 -11.32 8.25
C GLN A 3 21.33 -10.56 7.07
N ALA A 4 20.96 -9.29 6.85
CA ALA A 4 21.55 -8.51 5.77
C ALA A 4 23.04 -8.32 6.05
N LYS A 5 23.92 -8.40 5.04
CA LYS A 5 25.37 -8.25 5.25
C LYS A 5 25.84 -6.81 5.18
N ASN A 6 25.20 -6.01 4.32
CA ASN A 6 25.58 -4.61 4.08
C ASN A 6 24.95 -3.67 5.12
N GLU A 7 25.49 -2.46 5.25
CA GLU A 7 24.94 -1.39 6.11
C GLU A 7 23.58 -0.89 5.56
N TRP A 8 23.52 -0.68 4.25
CA TRP A 8 22.32 -0.28 3.55
C TRP A 8 21.44 -1.49 3.21
N VAL A 9 20.14 -1.31 3.40
CA VAL A 9 19.10 -2.31 3.13
C VAL A 9 18.03 -1.66 2.27
N LEU A 10 17.73 -2.30 1.14
CA LEU A 10 16.56 -2.04 0.33
C LEU A 10 15.54 -3.15 0.61
N PHE A 11 14.34 -2.77 1.04
CA PHE A 11 13.23 -3.68 1.26
C PHE A 11 12.35 -3.70 0.01
N VAL A 12 12.13 -4.89 -0.55
CA VAL A 12 11.36 -5.12 -1.78
C VAL A 12 10.50 -6.36 -1.55
N ASP A 13 9.20 -6.25 -1.84
CA ASP A 13 8.29 -7.39 -1.73
C ASP A 13 8.44 -8.34 -2.93
N ALA A 14 7.94 -9.57 -2.82
CA ALA A 14 8.11 -10.58 -3.87
C ALA A 14 7.39 -10.24 -5.19
N ASP A 15 6.39 -9.37 -5.14
CA ASP A 15 5.61 -8.83 -6.26
C ASP A 15 6.08 -7.43 -6.70
N GLU A 16 7.26 -7.00 -6.23
CA GLU A 16 7.87 -5.73 -6.56
C GLU A 16 9.18 -5.89 -7.35
N GLU A 17 9.41 -4.97 -8.28
CA GLU A 17 10.60 -4.90 -9.13
C GLU A 17 11.26 -3.51 -8.98
N VAL A 18 12.59 -3.51 -8.79
CA VAL A 18 13.38 -2.28 -8.72
C VAL A 18 13.55 -1.70 -10.12
N GLY A 19 12.97 -0.52 -10.37
CA GLY A 19 13.11 0.15 -11.66
C GLY A 19 14.56 0.56 -11.95
N GLU A 20 14.92 0.58 -13.23
CA GLU A 20 16.28 0.96 -13.66
C GLU A 20 16.63 2.41 -13.27
N GLU A 21 15.62 3.30 -13.17
CA GLU A 21 15.81 4.66 -12.65
C GLU A 21 16.25 4.65 -11.19
N LEU A 22 15.59 3.82 -10.35
CA LEU A 22 15.91 3.70 -8.93
C LEU A 22 17.28 3.07 -8.72
N LYS A 23 17.59 1.99 -9.45
CA LYS A 23 18.90 1.35 -9.43
C LYS A 23 20.01 2.33 -9.80
N SER A 24 19.81 3.11 -10.86
CA SER A 24 20.77 4.13 -11.29
C SER A 24 20.96 5.23 -10.24
N GLU A 25 19.86 5.67 -9.62
CA GLU A 25 19.88 6.68 -8.56
C GLU A 25 20.63 6.17 -7.32
N LEU A 26 20.36 4.94 -6.88
CA LEU A 26 21.01 4.33 -5.71
C LEU A 26 22.52 4.12 -5.91
N LEU A 27 22.96 3.81 -7.13
CA LEU A 27 24.37 3.59 -7.44
C LEU A 27 25.17 4.89 -7.59
N LYS A 28 24.52 6.00 -7.94
CA LYS A 28 25.20 7.28 -8.25
C LYS A 28 25.07 8.32 -7.14
N SER A 29 24.07 8.20 -6.27
CA SER A 29 23.73 9.26 -5.32
C SER A 29 24.65 9.26 -4.12
N ASN A 30 25.11 10.45 -3.73
CA ASN A 30 25.54 10.69 -2.36
C ASN A 30 24.28 10.81 -1.49
N LEU A 31 24.13 9.92 -0.52
CA LEU A 31 22.93 9.79 0.30
C LEU A 31 23.21 10.31 1.71
N PRO A 32 23.00 11.62 1.97
CA PRO A 32 23.37 12.25 3.24
C PRO A 32 22.49 11.84 4.43
N LEU A 33 21.30 11.28 4.19
CA LEU A 33 20.35 10.87 5.22
C LEU A 33 20.44 9.36 5.46
N SER A 34 19.86 8.88 6.56
CA SER A 34 19.92 7.45 6.94
C SER A 34 18.74 6.62 6.43
N SER A 35 17.74 7.25 5.81
CA SER A 35 16.55 6.59 5.27
C SER A 35 15.92 7.40 4.13
N TYR A 36 15.24 6.72 3.22
CA TYR A 36 14.65 7.29 2.03
C TYR A 36 13.31 6.64 1.68
N SER A 37 12.32 7.48 1.35
CA SER A 37 11.10 7.04 0.71
C SER A 37 11.30 6.85 -0.79
N ILE A 38 10.71 5.78 -1.32
CA ILE A 38 10.78 5.41 -2.72
C ILE A 38 9.36 5.47 -3.31
N PRO A 39 9.12 6.30 -4.34
CA PRO A 39 7.90 6.26 -5.14
C PRO A 39 7.58 4.87 -5.67
N ARG A 40 6.30 4.49 -5.65
CA ARG A 40 5.84 3.20 -6.18
C ARG A 40 4.87 3.36 -7.35
N ARG A 41 5.05 2.56 -8.40
CA ARG A 41 4.10 2.40 -9.51
C ARG A 41 3.33 1.11 -9.30
N ASP A 42 2.04 1.22 -9.05
CA ASP A 42 1.16 0.06 -8.91
C ASP A 42 0.53 -0.26 -10.27
N TYR A 43 0.61 -1.52 -10.68
CA TYR A 43 0.08 -2.02 -11.94
C TYR A 43 -1.14 -2.90 -11.72
N PHE A 44 -2.20 -2.63 -12.48
CA PHE A 44 -3.43 -3.40 -12.49
C PHE A 44 -3.91 -3.57 -13.93
N TRP A 45 -4.23 -4.81 -14.33
CA TRP A 45 -4.56 -5.16 -15.72
C TRP A 45 -3.53 -4.67 -16.74
N ASN A 46 -2.25 -4.93 -16.46
CA ASN A 46 -1.11 -4.51 -17.29
C ASN A 46 -1.04 -3.00 -17.58
N ARG A 47 -1.64 -2.19 -16.70
CA ARG A 47 -1.62 -0.73 -16.79
C ARG A 47 -1.21 -0.14 -15.45
N GLU A 48 -0.40 0.91 -15.51
CA GLU A 48 -0.04 1.69 -14.33
C GLU A 48 -1.26 2.48 -13.84
N LEU A 49 -1.60 2.35 -12.57
CA LEU A 49 -2.57 3.19 -11.88
C LEU A 49 -1.86 4.42 -11.30
N LYS A 50 -2.23 5.61 -11.76
CA LYS A 50 -1.57 6.86 -11.39
C LYS A 50 -2.36 7.66 -10.34
N HIS A 51 -3.64 7.34 -10.19
CA HIS A 51 -4.61 8.08 -9.40
C HIS A 51 -5.31 7.17 -8.38
N GLY A 52 -6.29 7.70 -7.65
CA GLY A 52 -6.99 6.92 -6.63
C GLY A 52 -6.08 6.58 -5.45
N GLU A 53 -6.25 5.38 -4.88
CA GLU A 53 -5.48 4.97 -3.68
C GLU A 53 -3.97 4.85 -3.91
N THR A 54 -3.54 4.63 -5.16
CA THR A 54 -2.11 4.49 -5.50
C THR A 54 -1.40 5.85 -5.55
N LEU A 55 -2.15 6.96 -5.64
CA LEU A 55 -1.61 8.31 -5.79
C LEU A 55 -0.62 8.67 -4.67
N LYS A 56 -0.90 8.27 -3.43
CA LYS A 56 -0.02 8.55 -2.29
C LYS A 56 1.30 7.81 -2.41
N ALA A 57 1.27 6.51 -2.71
CA ALA A 57 2.48 5.71 -2.89
C ALA A 57 3.30 6.20 -4.10
N ARG A 58 2.62 6.62 -5.17
CA ARG A 58 3.24 7.25 -6.34
C ARG A 58 3.94 8.57 -6.01
N THR A 59 3.29 9.43 -5.24
CA THR A 59 3.76 10.82 -5.07
C THR A 59 4.61 11.03 -3.84
N GLN A 60 4.35 10.35 -2.73
CA GLN A 60 5.08 10.50 -1.47
C GLN A 60 6.11 9.38 -1.27
N GLY A 61 5.86 8.21 -1.85
CA GLY A 61 6.69 7.03 -1.69
C GLY A 61 6.50 6.35 -0.33
N ILE A 62 7.19 5.21 -0.18
CA ILE A 62 7.21 4.40 1.04
C ILE A 62 8.66 4.29 1.49
N VAL A 63 8.94 4.43 2.78
CA VAL A 63 10.31 4.28 3.31
C VAL A 63 10.75 2.83 3.17
N ARG A 64 11.56 2.57 2.14
CA ARG A 64 12.02 1.21 1.75
C ARG A 64 13.53 1.12 1.56
N PHE A 65 14.26 2.23 1.59
CA PHE A 65 15.71 2.22 1.57
C PHE A 65 16.31 2.92 2.79
N MET A 66 17.13 2.20 3.56
CA MET A 66 17.64 2.69 4.85
C MET A 66 18.93 2.02 5.27
N LYS A 67 19.68 2.70 6.15
CA LYS A 67 20.72 2.06 6.95
C LYS A 67 20.09 1.18 8.03
N LYS A 68 20.76 0.10 8.39
CA LYS A 68 20.39 -0.69 9.58
C LYS A 68 20.32 0.22 10.81
N ASN A 69 19.35 -0.05 11.69
CA ASN A 69 19.14 0.67 12.95
C ASN A 69 18.75 2.16 12.82
N SER A 70 18.40 2.65 11.63
CA SER A 70 17.96 4.04 11.44
C SER A 70 16.48 4.28 11.79
N GLY A 71 15.80 3.31 12.38
CA GLY A 71 14.35 3.27 12.53
C GLY A 71 13.84 1.92 13.03
N VAL A 72 12.53 1.82 13.16
CA VAL A 72 11.82 0.64 13.64
C VAL A 72 10.65 0.28 12.74
N TRP A 73 10.46 -1.02 12.51
CA TRP A 73 9.24 -1.52 11.86
C TRP A 73 8.06 -1.41 12.82
N ARG A 74 6.95 -0.88 12.33
CA ARG A 74 5.70 -0.80 13.08
C ARG A 74 4.56 -1.44 12.29
N ARG A 75 3.54 -1.87 13.03
CA ARG A 75 2.33 -2.60 12.57
C ARG A 75 2.59 -4.08 12.28
N GLU A 76 1.63 -4.92 12.69
CA GLU A 76 1.63 -6.37 12.38
C GLU A 76 1.18 -6.67 10.95
N VAL A 77 0.47 -5.73 10.30
CA VAL A 77 -0.09 -5.87 8.96
C VAL A 77 0.22 -4.59 8.18
N HIS A 78 0.79 -4.72 6.98
CA HIS A 78 1.42 -3.62 6.22
C HIS A 78 2.51 -2.93 7.04
N GLU A 79 3.60 -3.67 7.31
CA GLU A 79 4.73 -3.18 8.07
C GLU A 79 5.23 -1.86 7.47
N GLU A 80 5.30 -0.83 8.30
CA GLU A 80 5.77 0.50 7.89
C GLU A 80 7.03 0.82 8.69
N TYR A 81 8.13 1.08 7.98
CA TYR A 81 9.36 1.50 8.62
C TYR A 81 9.23 2.95 9.07
N THR A 82 9.33 3.17 10.38
CA THR A 82 9.33 4.50 10.99
C THR A 82 10.77 4.91 11.26
N PRO A 83 11.34 5.85 10.47
CA PRO A 83 12.72 6.30 10.68
C PRO A 83 12.82 7.16 11.95
N VAL A 84 14.01 7.15 12.58
CA VAL A 84 14.33 8.01 13.73
C VAL A 84 14.46 9.46 13.30
N GLU A 85 15.08 9.68 12.14
CA GLU A 85 15.28 10.99 11.52
C GLU A 85 14.35 11.17 10.32
N ALA A 86 14.24 12.40 9.80
CA ALA A 86 13.47 12.65 8.59
C ALA A 86 14.05 11.86 7.40
N ALA A 87 13.19 11.11 6.70
CA ALA A 87 13.58 10.39 5.51
C ALA A 87 13.74 11.36 4.33
N GLY A 88 14.78 11.14 3.52
CA GLY A 88 14.88 11.73 2.19
C GLY A 88 13.85 11.12 1.25
N LYS A 89 13.79 11.65 0.02
CA LYS A 89 12.91 11.10 -1.01
C LYS A 89 13.71 10.86 -2.27
N LEU A 90 13.62 9.62 -2.76
CA LEU A 90 14.18 9.21 -4.04
C LEU A 90 13.18 9.50 -5.17
N THR A 91 13.69 9.56 -6.40
CA THR A 91 12.91 9.89 -7.60
C THR A 91 12.66 8.69 -8.50
N GLY A 92 13.51 7.67 -8.42
CA GLY A 92 13.30 6.38 -9.06
C GLY A 92 12.16 5.59 -8.43
N PHE A 93 11.60 4.64 -9.19
CA PHE A 93 10.41 3.91 -8.81
C PHE A 93 10.69 2.45 -8.47
N ILE A 94 9.89 1.91 -7.55
CA ILE A 94 9.59 0.48 -7.47
C ILE A 94 8.32 0.22 -8.29
N ASN A 95 8.35 -0.79 -9.15
CA ASN A 95 7.16 -1.27 -9.86
C ASN A 95 6.52 -2.39 -9.04
N HIS A 96 5.21 -2.38 -8.88
CA HIS A 96 4.47 -3.32 -8.05
C HIS A 96 3.34 -3.95 -8.85
N TYR A 97 3.36 -5.28 -8.94
CA TYR A 97 2.48 -6.09 -9.78
C TYR A 97 1.59 -6.99 -8.91
N SER A 98 0.77 -6.38 -8.05
CA SER A 98 0.09 -7.09 -6.97
C SER A 98 -1.01 -8.05 -7.39
N HIS A 99 -1.60 -7.89 -8.58
CA HIS A 99 -2.73 -8.72 -9.01
C HIS A 99 -2.59 -9.16 -10.46
N GLU A 100 -2.33 -10.45 -10.66
CA GLU A 100 -2.26 -11.06 -12.00
C GLU A 100 -3.64 -11.18 -12.66
N SER A 101 -4.69 -11.37 -11.86
CA SER A 101 -6.07 -11.55 -12.32
C SER A 101 -7.08 -10.91 -11.37
N LEU A 102 -8.31 -10.70 -11.86
CA LEU A 102 -9.40 -10.25 -11.00
C LEU A 102 -9.70 -11.27 -9.89
N SER A 103 -9.58 -12.57 -10.15
CA SER A 103 -9.79 -13.61 -9.14
C SER A 103 -8.78 -13.50 -8.00
N SER A 104 -7.49 -13.39 -8.32
CA SER A 104 -6.42 -13.15 -7.33
C SER A 104 -6.68 -11.86 -6.55
N PHE A 105 -7.13 -10.80 -7.22
CA PHE A 105 -7.47 -9.56 -6.52
C PHE A 105 -8.63 -9.75 -5.53
N ILE A 106 -9.69 -10.46 -5.90
CA ILE A 106 -10.82 -10.72 -5.00
C ILE A 106 -10.42 -11.62 -3.83
N GLU A 107 -9.55 -12.62 -4.06
CA GLU A 107 -8.99 -13.46 -3.00
C GLU A 107 -8.18 -12.64 -2.00
N ASP A 108 -7.31 -11.75 -2.49
CA ASP A 108 -6.56 -10.81 -1.67
C ASP A 108 -7.49 -9.90 -0.85
N ILE A 109 -8.52 -9.35 -1.50
CA ILE A 109 -9.51 -8.49 -0.85
C ILE A 109 -10.25 -9.25 0.25
N ASN A 110 -10.58 -10.52 0.04
CA ASN A 110 -11.16 -11.36 1.07
C ASN A 110 -10.16 -11.58 2.23
N ARG A 111 -8.93 -11.98 1.95
CA ARG A 111 -7.89 -12.23 2.96
C ARG A 111 -7.56 -10.98 3.79
N TYR A 112 -7.23 -9.87 3.13
CA TYR A 112 -6.82 -8.63 3.79
C TYR A 112 -7.98 -7.97 4.54
N SER A 113 -9.22 -8.11 4.08
CA SER A 113 -10.37 -7.62 4.85
C SER A 113 -10.55 -8.37 6.16
N SER A 114 -10.29 -9.69 6.20
CA SER A 114 -10.30 -10.47 7.44
C SER A 114 -9.21 -10.00 8.40
N LEU A 115 -7.96 -9.88 7.93
CA LEU A 115 -6.83 -9.42 8.74
C LEU A 115 -7.10 -8.04 9.35
N ARG A 116 -7.65 -7.12 8.54
CA ARG A 116 -7.97 -5.78 9.00
C ARG A 116 -9.14 -5.78 10.00
N ALA A 117 -10.14 -6.63 9.82
CA ALA A 117 -11.25 -6.76 10.77
C ALA A 117 -10.76 -7.29 12.13
N ILE A 118 -9.87 -8.29 12.14
CA ILE A 118 -9.24 -8.81 13.37
C ILE A 118 -8.43 -7.71 14.07
N GLU A 119 -7.62 -6.94 13.32
CA GLU A 119 -6.84 -5.83 13.89
C GLU A 119 -7.74 -4.78 14.56
N LEU A 120 -8.87 -4.45 13.94
CA LEU A 120 -9.84 -3.51 14.49
C LEU A 120 -10.55 -4.08 15.73
N GLU A 121 -10.89 -5.37 15.74
CA GLU A 121 -11.45 -6.03 16.93
C GLU A 121 -10.47 -6.00 18.11
N LYS A 122 -9.19 -6.35 17.88
CA LYS A 122 -8.13 -6.26 18.91
C LYS A 122 -7.99 -4.85 19.48
N LYS A 123 -8.28 -3.81 18.68
CA LYS A 123 -8.28 -2.40 19.10
C LYS A 123 -9.59 -1.95 19.76
N GLY A 124 -10.53 -2.86 20.02
CA GLY A 124 -11.83 -2.58 20.62
C GLY A 124 -12.75 -1.74 19.73
N LYS A 125 -12.49 -1.67 18.41
CA LYS A 125 -13.32 -0.91 17.49
C LYS A 125 -14.62 -1.64 17.23
N ARG A 126 -15.72 -0.88 17.18
CA ARG A 126 -17.05 -1.36 16.82
C ARG A 126 -17.50 -0.68 15.54
N VAL A 127 -18.35 -1.35 14.78
CA VAL A 127 -18.92 -0.85 13.53
C VAL A 127 -20.43 -0.75 13.69
N SER A 128 -20.98 0.38 13.28
CA SER A 128 -22.43 0.58 13.18
C SER A 128 -22.97 0.14 11.81
N ILE A 129 -24.28 -0.12 11.74
CA ILE A 129 -24.95 -0.42 10.47
C ILE A 129 -24.82 0.76 9.47
N PHE A 130 -24.80 2.00 9.98
CA PHE A 130 -24.58 3.19 9.17
C PHE A 130 -23.19 3.19 8.52
N GLU A 131 -22.14 2.85 9.27
CA GLU A 131 -20.79 2.72 8.71
C GLU A 131 -20.71 1.60 7.68
N LEU A 132 -21.39 0.47 7.90
CA LEU A 132 -21.45 -0.63 6.94
C LEU A 132 -22.03 -0.18 5.60
N MET A 133 -23.11 0.61 5.62
CA MET A 133 -23.81 1.08 4.42
C MET A 133 -23.09 2.24 3.71
N PHE A 134 -22.70 3.27 4.45
CA PHE A 134 -22.28 4.54 3.85
C PHE A 134 -20.77 4.70 3.69
N TYR A 135 -19.96 4.01 4.50
CA TYR A 135 -18.51 4.12 4.38
C TYR A 135 -17.97 3.60 3.04
N PRO A 136 -18.40 2.43 2.52
CA PRO A 136 -17.95 1.94 1.22
C PRO A 136 -18.30 2.92 0.09
N PHE A 137 -19.49 3.51 0.13
CA PHE A 137 -19.92 4.53 -0.84
C PHE A 137 -19.05 5.78 -0.75
N GLY A 138 -18.85 6.32 0.46
CA GLY A 138 -17.97 7.48 0.67
C GLY A 138 -16.54 7.21 0.23
N LYS A 139 -16.04 5.99 0.47
CA LYS A 139 -14.71 5.57 0.01
C LYS A 139 -14.63 5.58 -1.52
N PHE A 140 -15.61 5.01 -2.21
CA PHE A 140 -15.64 5.02 -3.67
C PHE A 140 -15.62 6.45 -4.21
N MET A 141 -16.46 7.33 -3.64
CA MET A 141 -16.52 8.74 -4.06
C MET A 141 -15.17 9.44 -3.87
N TYR A 142 -14.51 9.19 -2.74
CA TYR A 142 -13.21 9.74 -2.43
C TYR A 142 -12.13 9.24 -3.40
N THR A 143 -12.00 7.92 -3.60
CA THR A 143 -10.92 7.35 -4.42
C THR A 143 -11.16 7.59 -5.91
N TYR A 144 -12.39 7.45 -6.38
CA TYR A 144 -12.70 7.56 -7.79
C TYR A 144 -12.76 9.01 -8.27
N PHE A 145 -13.46 9.90 -7.55
CA PHE A 145 -13.63 11.29 -7.98
C PHE A 145 -12.58 12.22 -7.37
N LEU A 146 -12.42 12.23 -6.04
CA LEU A 146 -11.55 13.23 -5.39
C LEU A 146 -10.06 12.96 -5.64
N LEU A 147 -9.65 11.69 -5.62
CA LEU A 147 -8.28 11.29 -5.95
C LEU A 147 -8.08 11.02 -7.46
N GLY A 148 -9.08 11.31 -8.29
CA GLY A 148 -8.97 11.25 -9.75
C GLY A 148 -8.87 9.83 -10.33
N GLY A 149 -9.28 8.78 -9.62
CA GLY A 149 -9.25 7.40 -10.12
C GLY A 149 -9.92 7.20 -11.47
N PHE A 150 -10.90 8.04 -11.84
CA PHE A 150 -11.52 8.02 -13.17
C PHE A 150 -10.54 8.32 -14.33
N LEU A 151 -9.43 9.01 -14.06
CA LEU A 151 -8.40 9.32 -15.06
C LEU A 151 -7.61 8.08 -15.50
N ASP A 152 -7.63 7.01 -14.70
CA ASP A 152 -7.03 5.72 -15.06
C ASP A 152 -7.99 4.82 -15.88
N GLY A 153 -9.16 5.36 -16.26
CA GLY A 153 -10.14 4.68 -17.12
C GLY A 153 -10.79 3.47 -16.45
N PRO A 154 -11.11 2.40 -17.22
CA PRO A 154 -11.78 1.21 -16.67
C PRO A 154 -11.02 0.53 -15.53
N ALA A 155 -9.69 0.54 -15.57
CA ALA A 155 -8.85 -0.04 -14.51
C ALA A 155 -9.00 0.75 -13.20
N GLY A 156 -9.02 2.09 -13.26
CA GLY A 156 -9.23 2.94 -12.09
C GLY A 156 -10.62 2.83 -11.48
N PHE A 157 -11.65 2.65 -12.33
CA PHE A 157 -13.01 2.34 -11.86
C PHE A 157 -13.06 1.01 -11.12
N ALA A 158 -12.58 -0.07 -11.75
CA ALA A 158 -12.58 -1.40 -11.16
C ALA A 158 -11.79 -1.44 -9.84
N TYR A 159 -10.61 -0.84 -9.82
CA TYR A 159 -9.78 -0.76 -8.61
C TYR A 159 -10.48 0.01 -7.49
N SER A 160 -11.01 1.20 -7.77
CA SER A 160 -11.75 2.01 -6.78
C SER A 160 -12.98 1.28 -6.24
N PHE A 161 -13.71 0.57 -7.10
CA PHE A 161 -14.88 -0.20 -6.70
C PHE A 161 -14.51 -1.39 -5.81
N VAL A 162 -13.52 -2.19 -6.21
CA VAL A 162 -13.05 -3.35 -5.44
C VAL A 162 -12.46 -2.91 -4.09
N MET A 163 -11.73 -1.80 -4.03
CA MET A 163 -11.21 -1.27 -2.75
C MET A 163 -12.30 -0.69 -1.85
N SER A 164 -13.42 -0.24 -2.42
CA SER A 164 -14.62 0.13 -1.67
C SER A 164 -15.33 -1.11 -1.14
N PHE A 165 -15.41 -2.17 -1.95
CA PHE A 165 -15.91 -3.48 -1.52
C PHE A 165 -15.05 -4.10 -0.40
N HIS A 166 -13.72 -3.96 -0.45
CA HIS A 166 -12.85 -4.31 0.67
C HIS A 166 -13.28 -3.60 1.97
N SER A 167 -13.61 -2.32 1.90
CA SER A 167 -14.04 -1.56 3.08
C SER A 167 -15.41 -1.99 3.60
N PHE A 168 -16.29 -2.45 2.70
CA PHE A 168 -17.52 -3.12 3.09
C PHE A 168 -17.21 -4.43 3.82
N LEU A 169 -16.38 -5.31 3.24
CA LEU A 169 -16.04 -6.61 3.82
C LEU A 169 -15.40 -6.48 5.21
N VAL A 170 -14.47 -5.54 5.40
CA VAL A 170 -13.86 -5.28 6.73
C VAL A 170 -14.94 -5.04 7.78
N ARG A 171 -15.95 -4.24 7.44
CA ARG A 171 -17.05 -3.87 8.33
C ARG A 171 -18.01 -5.01 8.57
N ALA A 172 -18.40 -5.71 7.51
CA ALA A 172 -19.27 -6.88 7.59
C ALA A 172 -18.65 -7.95 8.50
N LYS A 173 -17.39 -8.30 8.26
CA LYS A 173 -16.64 -9.29 9.04
C LYS A 173 -16.44 -8.88 10.50
N LEU A 174 -16.17 -7.61 10.75
CA LEU A 174 -16.05 -7.09 12.11
C LEU A 174 -17.40 -7.12 12.85
N LEU A 175 -18.51 -6.86 12.15
CA LEU A 175 -19.86 -6.91 12.73
C LEU A 175 -20.29 -8.34 13.04
N THR A 176 -20.06 -9.29 12.13
CA THR A 176 -20.48 -10.70 12.28
C THR A 176 -19.47 -11.55 13.05
N LYS A 177 -18.26 -11.05 13.28
CA LYS A 177 -17.10 -11.80 13.79
C LYS A 177 -16.76 -13.04 12.94
N SER A 178 -16.98 -12.95 11.63
CA SER A 178 -16.71 -14.02 10.68
C SER A 178 -15.49 -13.63 9.85
N TYR A 179 -14.37 -14.34 10.03
CA TYR A 179 -13.09 -13.99 9.40
C TYR A 179 -12.60 -15.03 8.37
N VAL A 180 -13.35 -16.12 8.19
CA VAL A 180 -13.06 -17.23 7.27
C VAL A 180 -14.03 -17.19 6.10
#